data_AF-A0A357N7G4-F1
#
_entry.id   AF-A0A357N7G4-F1
#
_cell.length_a   1.000
_cell.length_b   1.000
_cell.length_c   1.000
_cell.angle_alpha   90.00
_cell.angle_beta   90.00
_cell.angle_gamma   90.00
#
_symmetry.space_group_name_H-M   'P 1'
#
loop_
_entity.id
_entity.type
_entity.pdbx_description
1 polymer ?
#
loop_
_entity_poly.entity_id
_entity_poly.type
_entity_poly.pdbx_seq_one_letter_code
_entity_poly.pdbx_strand_id
1 'polypeptide(L)'
;MKIKRFVAADMRSAMNLVRKEHGPDAVILSNRRIEEGVEIVAAAHYDESAVQRALEASRREIAPPPPSKPRTAADAVIAAVTRRRTATPA
;
A
#
# COMPACT_ATOMS: atom_id res chain seq x y z
N MET A 1 -9.76 -0.04 -13.82
CA MET A 1 -9.06 -1.23 -14.37
C MET A 1 -9.84 -1.77 -15.56
N LYS A 2 -9.20 -1.95 -16.73
CA LYS A 2 -9.82 -2.60 -17.91
C LYS A 2 -9.07 -3.90 -18.17
N ILE A 3 -9.73 -5.06 -18.04
CA ILE A 3 -9.17 -6.39 -18.27
C ILE A 3 -9.66 -6.89 -19.63
N LYS A 4 -8.76 -7.40 -20.47
CA LYS A 4 -9.08 -7.97 -21.78
C LYS A 4 -8.24 -9.21 -22.04
N ARG A 5 -8.82 -10.11 -22.84
CA ARG A 5 -8.16 -11.31 -23.34
C ARG A 5 -7.73 -11.10 -24.79
N PHE A 6 -6.53 -11.57 -25.11
CA PHE A 6 -5.91 -11.52 -26.42
C PHE A 6 -5.55 -12.94 -26.84
N VAL A 7 -5.95 -13.33 -28.05
CA VAL A 7 -5.59 -14.62 -28.64
C VAL A 7 -4.83 -14.33 -29.93
N ALA A 8 -3.69 -15.00 -30.12
CA ALA A 8 -2.91 -14.91 -31.33
C ALA A 8 -2.18 -16.22 -31.64
N ALA A 9 -1.77 -16.40 -32.89
CA ALA A 9 -1.06 -17.60 -33.35
C ALA A 9 0.27 -17.84 -32.59
N ASP A 10 0.94 -16.77 -32.18
CA ASP A 10 2.21 -16.84 -31.47
C ASP A 10 2.31 -15.77 -30.36
N MET A 11 3.27 -15.97 -29.45
CA MET A 11 3.44 -15.11 -28.28
C MET A 11 3.86 -13.68 -28.64
N ARG A 12 4.63 -13.47 -29.71
CA ARG A 12 5.05 -12.13 -30.16
C ARG A 12 3.84 -11.35 -30.68
N SER A 13 2.99 -12.01 -31.48
CA SER A 13 1.74 -11.46 -31.99
C SER A 13 0.79 -11.12 -30.83
N ALA A 14 0.63 -12.01 -29.85
CA ALA A 14 -0.20 -11.75 -28.67
C ALA A 14 0.31 -10.52 -27.89
N MET A 15 1.61 -10.42 -27.65
CA MET A 15 2.22 -9.29 -26.94
C MET A 15 2.13 -7.97 -27.72
N ASN A 16 2.15 -8.01 -29.05
CA ASN A 16 1.91 -6.83 -29.89
C ASN A 16 0.46 -6.34 -29.76
N LEU A 17 -0.51 -7.25 -29.72
CA LEU A 17 -1.91 -6.89 -29.49
C LEU A 17 -2.12 -6.25 -28.12
N VAL A 18 -1.51 -6.83 -27.08
CA VAL A 18 -1.54 -6.25 -25.72
C VAL A 18 -0.96 -4.83 -25.73
N ARG A 19 0.22 -4.61 -26.34
CA ARG A 19 0.83 -3.28 -26.41
C ARG A 19 0.01 -2.27 -27.21
N LYS A 20 -0.57 -2.70 -28.33
CA LYS A 20 -1.39 -1.83 -29.19
C LYS A 20 -2.66 -1.36 -28.49
N GLU A 21 -3.27 -2.22 -27.67
CA GLU A 21 -4.53 -1.92 -26.98
C GLU A 21 -4.33 -1.29 -25.59
N HIS A 22 -3.40 -1.81 -24.81
CA HIS A 22 -3.21 -1.46 -23.39
C HIS A 22 -1.96 -0.63 -23.12
N GLY A 23 -1.09 -0.45 -24.12
CA GLY A 23 0.16 0.28 -23.97
C GLY A 23 1.30 -0.57 -23.41
N PRO A 24 2.48 0.06 -23.21
CA PRO A 24 3.67 -0.62 -22.68
C PRO A 24 3.52 -1.03 -21.22
N ASP A 25 2.68 -0.34 -20.45
CA ASP A 25 2.51 -0.53 -19.00
C ASP A 25 1.43 -1.58 -18.66
N ALA A 26 1.06 -2.42 -19.63
CA ALA A 26 0.05 -3.46 -19.44
C ALA A 26 0.57 -4.55 -18.50
N VAL A 27 -0.25 -4.94 -17.52
CA VAL A 27 0.07 -6.04 -16.60
C VAL A 27 -0.57 -7.32 -17.12
N ILE A 28 0.25 -8.37 -17.27
CA ILE A 28 -0.21 -9.70 -17.68
C ILE A 28 -0.72 -10.46 -16.46
N LEU A 29 -1.97 -10.90 -16.51
CA LEU A 29 -2.62 -11.67 -15.44
C LEU A 29 -2.54 -13.18 -15.68
N SER A 30 -2.61 -13.61 -16.94
CA SER A 30 -2.56 -15.03 -17.32
C SER A 30 -1.93 -15.23 -18.69
N ASN A 31 -1.22 -16.34 -18.85
CA ASN A 31 -0.66 -16.80 -20.11
C ASN A 31 -0.94 -18.31 -20.26
N ARG A 32 -1.64 -18.69 -21.32
CA ARG A 32 -1.93 -20.10 -21.66
C ARG A 32 -1.68 -20.37 -23.13
N ARG A 33 -1.21 -21.58 -23.44
CA ARG A 33 -1.20 -22.11 -24.80
C ARG A 33 -2.48 -22.91 -25.03
N ILE A 34 -3.17 -22.62 -26.12
CA ILE A 34 -4.42 -23.26 -26.55
C ILE A 34 -4.24 -23.77 -27.98
N GLU A 35 -5.21 -24.55 -28.49
CA GLU A 35 -5.14 -25.08 -29.85
C GLU A 35 -5.06 -23.96 -30.91
N GLU A 36 -5.70 -22.82 -30.65
CA GLU A 36 -5.68 -21.63 -31.52
C GLU A 36 -4.39 -20.77 -31.40
N GLY A 37 -3.44 -21.16 -30.53
CA GLY A 37 -2.17 -20.47 -30.32
C GLY A 37 -1.93 -20.08 -28.86
N VAL A 38 -1.78 -18.79 -28.58
CA VAL A 38 -1.48 -18.24 -27.25
C VAL A 38 -2.59 -17.31 -26.79
N GLU A 39 -3.14 -17.60 -25.61
CA GLU A 39 -4.10 -16.78 -24.89
C GLU A 39 -3.38 -15.97 -23.80
N ILE A 40 -3.48 -14.64 -23.87
CA ILE A 40 -2.96 -13.70 -22.88
C ILE A 40 -4.10 -12.89 -22.30
N VAL A 41 -4.23 -12.89 -20.97
CA VAL A 41 -5.16 -12.00 -20.26
C VAL A 41 -4.34 -10.87 -19.66
N ALA A 42 -4.67 -9.63 -20.00
CA ALA A 42 -3.95 -8.45 -19.55
C ALA A 42 -4.90 -7.36 -19.06
N ALA A 43 -4.38 -6.46 -18.23
CA ALA A 43 -5.10 -5.30 -17.73
C ALA A 43 -4.36 -4.01 -18.06
N ALA A 44 -5.11 -2.97 -18.44
CA ALA A 44 -4.61 -1.60 -18.54
C ALA A 44 -4.99 -0.79 -17.31
N HIS A 45 -4.12 0.18 -16.99
CA HIS A 45 -4.31 1.14 -15.89
C HIS A 45 -4.40 0.42 -14.53
N TYR A 46 -3.37 -0.36 -14.21
CA TYR A 46 -3.09 -0.69 -12.82
C TYR A 46 -2.63 0.60 -12.14
N ASP A 47 -3.48 1.18 -11.28
CA ASP A 47 -3.11 2.39 -10.56
C ASP A 47 -2.14 1.99 -9.43
N GLU A 48 -0.85 2.04 -9.74
CA GLU A 48 0.22 1.81 -8.76
C GLU A 48 0.07 2.71 -7.52
N SER A 49 -0.47 3.92 -7.69
CA SER A 49 -0.69 4.84 -6.57
C SER A 49 -1.83 4.40 -5.64
N ALA A 50 -2.85 3.72 -6.17
CA ALA A 50 -3.92 3.14 -5.36
C ALA A 50 -3.41 1.95 -4.54
N VAL A 51 -2.54 1.14 -5.15
CA VAL A 51 -1.94 -0.03 -4.49
C VAL A 51 -0.93 0.39 -3.43
N GLN A 52 -0.07 1.38 -3.72
CA GLN A 52 0.85 1.91 -2.73
C GLN A 52 0.13 2.54 -1.55
N ARG A 53 -0.95 3.30 -1.79
CA ARG A 53 -1.78 3.84 -0.70
C ARG A 53 -2.41 2.74 0.14
N ALA A 54 -2.90 1.66 -0.47
CA ALA A 54 -3.44 0.51 0.26
C ALA A 54 -2.35 -0.19 1.10
N LEU A 55 -1.16 -0.41 0.55
CA LEU A 55 -0.01 -0.97 1.26
C LEU A 55 0.45 -0.09 2.44
N GLU A 56 0.54 1.23 2.24
CA GLU A 56 0.90 2.18 3.30
C GLU A 56 -0.16 2.24 4.41
N ALA A 57 -1.44 2.20 4.05
CA ALA A 57 -2.55 2.15 5.00
C ALA A 57 -2.49 0.88 5.85
N SER A 58 -2.34 -0.29 5.23
CA SER A 58 -2.17 -1.56 5.96
C SER A 58 -0.91 -1.55 6.84
N ARG A 59 0.19 -0.95 6.39
CA ARG A 59 1.42 -0.84 7.20
C ARG A 59 1.25 0.06 8.43
N ARG A 60 0.43 1.11 8.34
CA ARG A 60 0.08 1.97 9.48
C ARG A 60 -0.82 1.27 10.50
N GLU A 61 -1.70 0.38 10.05
CA GLU A 61 -2.58 -0.40 10.94
C GLU A 61 -1.84 -1.51 11.70
N ILE A 62 -0.78 -2.08 11.11
CA ILE A 62 0.02 -3.15 11.72
C ILE A 62 1.13 -2.59 12.66
N ALA A 63 1.52 -1.33 12.50
CA ALA A 63 2.53 -0.72 13.37
C ALA A 63 1.95 -0.47 14.78
N PRO A 64 2.54 -1.04 15.86
CA PRO A 64 2.13 -0.69 17.21
C PRO A 64 2.33 0.82 17.42
N PRO A 65 1.44 1.50 18.17
CA PRO A 65 1.60 2.91 18.44
C PRO A 65 2.98 3.16 19.07
N PRO A 66 3.68 4.26 18.69
CA PRO A 66 4.95 4.58 19.33
C PRO A 66 4.71 4.67 20.83
N PRO A 67 5.55 4.04 21.68
CA PRO A 67 5.40 4.17 23.11
C PRO A 67 5.44 5.65 23.46
N SER A 68 4.32 6.14 24.02
CA SER A 68 4.26 7.45 24.63
C SER A 68 5.41 7.52 25.64
N LYS A 69 6.33 8.47 25.44
CA LYS A 69 7.48 8.66 26.33
C LYS A 69 6.96 8.70 27.76
N PRO A 70 7.44 7.84 28.68
CA PRO A 70 7.00 7.87 30.05
C PRO A 70 7.37 9.24 30.61
N ARG A 71 6.35 10.02 30.99
CA ARG A 71 6.54 11.17 31.88
C ARG A 71 7.10 10.58 33.17
N THR A 72 8.42 10.62 33.31
CA THR A 72 9.10 10.00 34.45
C THR A 72 8.51 10.55 35.75
N ALA A 73 8.39 9.68 36.75
CA ALA A 73 7.83 10.01 38.06
C ALA A 73 8.53 11.21 38.74
N ALA A 74 9.76 11.53 38.32
CA ALA A 74 10.52 12.68 38.78
C ALA A 74 9.80 14.03 38.53
N ASP A 75 9.11 14.18 37.39
CA ASP A 75 8.36 15.41 37.07
C ASP A 75 7.10 15.58 37.93
N ALA A 76 6.47 14.48 38.35
CA ALA A 76 5.28 14.52 39.19
C ALA A 76 5.60 14.91 40.64
N VAL A 77 6.76 14.46 41.15
CA VAL A 77 7.18 14.73 42.53
C VAL A 77 7.60 16.19 42.71
N ILE A 78 8.29 16.78 41.72
CA ILE A 78 8.71 18.19 41.76
C ILE A 78 7.47 19.11 41.75
N ALA A 79 6.42 18.79 40.98
CA ALA A 79 5.18 19.59 40.95
C ALA A 79 4.34 19.49 42.23
N ALA A 80 4.49 18.42 43.02
CA ALA A 80 3.76 18.23 44.27
C ALA A 80 4.40 18.98 45.45
N VAL A 81 5.74 19.12 45.46
CA VAL A 81 6.45 19.72 46.60
C VAL A 81 6.33 21.24 46.65
N THR A 82 6.14 21.91 45.51
CA THR A 82 5.99 23.37 45.44
C THR A 82 4.63 23.88 45.93
N ARG A 83 3.61 23.01 46.04
CA ARG A 83 2.27 23.37 46.52
C ARG A 83 2.12 23.39 48.05
N ARG A 84 3.12 22.96 48.83
CA ARG A 84 3.02 22.86 50.30
C ARG A 84 3.69 23.98 51.08
N ARG A 85 4.18 25.04 50.43
CA ARG A 85 4.91 26.13 51.11
C ARG A 85 4.22 27.50 51.08
N THR A 86 2.91 27.55 50.81
CA THR A 86 2.09 28.77 50.92
C THR A 86 0.86 28.50 51.78
N ALA A 87 1.06 28.29 53.07
CA ALA A 87 -0.01 28.36 54.07
C ALA A 87 0.61 28.84 55.39
N THR A 88 0.56 30.15 55.60
CA THR A 88 0.86 30.83 56.87
C THR A 88 -0.44 30.89 57.68
N PRO A 89 -0.51 30.46 58.95
CA PRO A 89 -1.58 30.88 59.83
C PRO A 89 -1.16 32.11 60.65
N ALA A 90 -2.17 32.93 60.96
CA ALA A 90 -2.12 34.17 61.73
C ALA A 90 -1.79 33.97 63.22
#